data_AF-A0A7C5PR76-F1
#
_entry.id   AF-A0A7C5PR76-F1
#
_cell.length_a   1.000
_cell.length_b   1.000
_cell.length_c   1.000
_cell.angle_alpha   90.00
_cell.angle_beta   90.00
_cell.angle_gamma   90.00
#
_symmetry.space_group_name_H-M   'P 1'
#
loop_
_entity.id
_entity.type
_entity.pdbx_description
1 polymer ?
#
loop_
_entity_poly.entity_id
_entity_poly.type
_entity_poly.pdbx_seq_one_letter_code
_entity_poly.pdbx_strand_id
1 'polypeptide(L)'
;MEAPIHTKLKDLGPSPGVVFVRVVEIKEGRTRNDQPYFALTVGDLSETLPARIWADSAAFPIVRDLERGSVVKILGVRSNYQGRDQLEIHRIRPVQERDQGLWSPDTVQGPGYDQVQDLFSDVLVFDIETVAVTIDIREMPQTIVKGITEVAQRKEWDIEKVLALNPLFSRVASIAVGSGEDDSRDCVLIAPPQEELDRGLGDLPPWIRPMPEKEMLGAFWTLASQANTIVSFNGRGFDLPFLRTRSSILDQPVFVDLLSQPPYQHSPHLDLYLILTGGGRGTAPMNLDAACYAYGIESPKGAMDGSMVGHAYREKKFADIAKYNLSDVIATRALYQRLNSTILTYLQ
;
A
#
# COMPACT_ATOMS: atom_id res chain seq x y z
N MET A 1 -33.57 -2.05 -23.80
CA MET A 1 -33.00 -2.92 -22.74
C MET A 1 -31.94 -2.10 -22.04
N GLU A 2 -31.94 -2.08 -20.70
CA GLU A 2 -30.86 -1.47 -19.94
C GLU A 2 -29.58 -2.30 -20.14
N ALA A 3 -28.45 -1.62 -20.30
CA ALA A 3 -27.15 -2.30 -20.41
C ALA A 3 -26.84 -3.03 -19.09
N PRO A 4 -26.26 -4.25 -19.14
CA PRO A 4 -25.90 -4.99 -17.94
C PRO A 4 -24.89 -4.21 -17.10
N ILE A 5 -24.99 -4.33 -15.77
CA ILE A 5 -24.01 -3.80 -14.83
C ILE A 5 -22.99 -4.90 -14.54
N HIS A 6 -21.71 -4.60 -14.70
CA HIS A 6 -20.60 -5.48 -14.39
C HIS A 6 -19.94 -5.05 -13.08
N THR A 7 -19.66 -6.03 -12.21
CA THR A 7 -18.98 -5.78 -10.93
C THR A 7 -17.51 -5.43 -11.11
N LYS A 8 -16.87 -5.95 -12.16
CA LYS A 8 -15.45 -5.71 -12.45
C LYS A 8 -15.26 -5.18 -13.87
N LEU A 9 -14.29 -4.29 -14.04
CA LEU A 9 -13.91 -3.71 -15.32
C LEU A 9 -13.50 -4.79 -16.33
N LYS A 10 -12.79 -5.83 -15.87
CA LYS A 10 -12.38 -6.95 -16.72
C LYS A 10 -13.51 -7.78 -17.33
N ASP A 11 -14.70 -7.70 -16.74
CA ASP A 11 -15.87 -8.42 -17.23
C ASP A 11 -16.59 -7.63 -18.34
N LEU A 12 -16.18 -6.39 -18.62
CA LEU A 12 -16.70 -5.59 -19.72
C LEU A 12 -16.17 -6.11 -21.07
N GLY A 13 -17.09 -6.45 -21.96
CA GLY A 13 -16.78 -6.97 -23.30
C GLY A 13 -17.02 -5.96 -24.42
N PRO A 14 -17.19 -6.45 -25.67
CA PRO A 14 -17.45 -5.60 -26.84
C PRO A 14 -18.90 -5.07 -26.91
N SER A 15 -19.80 -5.57 -26.05
CA SER A 15 -21.18 -5.10 -25.96
C SER A 15 -21.32 -4.00 -24.90
N PRO A 16 -22.21 -3.00 -25.08
CA PRO A 16 -22.39 -1.92 -24.11
C PRO A 16 -22.74 -2.45 -22.72
N GLY A 17 -21.94 -2.06 -21.73
CA GLY A 17 -22.12 -2.42 -20.32
C GLY A 17 -21.84 -1.23 -19.41
N VAL A 18 -22.34 -1.33 -18.18
CA VAL A 18 -22.13 -0.33 -17.12
C VAL A 18 -21.09 -0.85 -16.14
N VAL A 19 -20.12 -0.01 -15.80
CA VAL A 19 -19.10 -0.30 -14.77
C VAL A 19 -18.95 0.91 -13.83
N PHE A 20 -18.52 0.62 -12.60
CA PHE A 20 -18.13 1.61 -11.61
C PHE A 20 -16.63 1.48 -11.40
N VAL A 21 -15.90 2.57 -11.62
CA VAL A 21 -14.43 2.56 -11.63
C VAL A 21 -13.90 3.84 -11.00
N ARG A 22 -12.68 3.80 -10.50
CA ARG A 22 -11.95 5.00 -10.05
C ARG A 22 -11.19 5.63 -11.20
N VAL A 23 -11.08 6.95 -11.17
CA VAL A 23 -10.13 7.70 -12.01
C VAL A 23 -8.73 7.46 -11.47
N VAL A 24 -7.87 6.86 -12.29
CA VAL A 24 -6.46 6.60 -11.96
C VAL A 24 -5.57 7.75 -12.41
N GLU A 25 -5.81 8.27 -13.61
CA GLU A 25 -5.02 9.36 -14.19
C GLU A 25 -5.84 10.19 -15.18
N ILE A 26 -5.63 11.50 -15.20
CA ILE A 26 -6.16 12.42 -16.20
C ILE A 26 -4.99 13.24 -16.75
N LYS A 27 -4.78 13.18 -18.07
CA LYS A 27 -3.79 13.99 -18.78
C LYS A 27 -4.47 14.76 -19.90
N GLU A 28 -4.40 16.09 -19.85
CA GLU A 28 -4.80 16.92 -20.98
C GLU A 28 -3.73 16.87 -22.07
N GLY A 29 -4.16 16.69 -23.30
CA GLY A 29 -3.30 16.70 -24.47
C GLY A 29 -3.94 17.46 -25.62
N ARG A 30 -3.16 17.70 -26.68
CA ARG A 30 -3.62 18.33 -27.92
C ARG A 30 -3.28 17.47 -29.12
N THR A 31 -4.17 17.42 -30.09
CA THR A 31 -3.92 16.75 -31.36
C THR A 31 -2.97 17.57 -32.24
N ARG A 32 -2.55 17.01 -33.38
CA ARG A 32 -1.75 17.74 -34.39
C ARG A 32 -2.46 18.98 -34.93
N ASN A 33 -3.79 19.02 -34.88
CA ASN A 33 -4.61 20.15 -35.31
C ASN A 33 -5.02 21.05 -34.14
N ASP A 34 -4.29 21.00 -33.02
CA ASP A 34 -4.49 21.82 -31.83
C ASP A 34 -5.85 21.61 -31.11
N GLN A 35 -6.54 20.49 -31.39
CA GLN A 35 -7.78 20.15 -30.67
C GLN A 35 -7.45 19.50 -29.32
N PRO A 36 -8.05 19.95 -28.21
CA PRO A 36 -7.80 19.35 -26.90
C PRO A 36 -8.47 17.98 -26.77
N TYR A 37 -7.88 17.10 -25.97
CA TYR A 37 -8.43 15.82 -25.56
C TYR A 37 -7.92 15.44 -24.17
N PHE A 38 -8.66 14.60 -23.45
CA PHE A 38 -8.15 13.95 -22.25
C PHE A 38 -7.72 12.51 -22.57
N ALA A 39 -6.49 12.17 -22.20
CA ALA A 39 -6.09 10.79 -21.96
C ALA A 39 -6.47 10.44 -20.51
N LEU A 40 -7.48 9.59 -20.38
CA LEU A 40 -8.05 9.17 -19.10
C LEU A 40 -7.63 7.72 -18.84
N THR A 41 -7.16 7.41 -17.65
CA THR A 41 -7.00 6.02 -17.19
C THR A 41 -8.00 5.79 -16.07
N VAL A 42 -8.81 4.75 -16.20
CA VAL A 42 -9.76 4.31 -15.16
C VAL A 42 -9.48 2.87 -14.77
N GLY A 43 -9.86 2.50 -13.56
CA GLY A 43 -9.65 1.13 -13.10
C GLY A 43 -10.48 0.76 -11.89
N ASP A 44 -10.40 -0.51 -11.54
CA ASP A 44 -10.87 -1.06 -10.28
C ASP A 44 -9.76 -1.93 -9.68
N LEU A 45 -10.09 -2.94 -8.87
CA LEU A 45 -9.08 -3.89 -8.35
C LEU A 45 -8.67 -4.96 -9.37
N SER A 46 -9.39 -5.09 -10.48
CA SER A 46 -9.18 -6.13 -11.47
C SER A 46 -8.19 -5.72 -12.54
N GLU A 47 -8.28 -4.48 -13.03
CA GLU A 47 -7.35 -3.90 -13.99
C GLU A 47 -7.52 -2.37 -14.12
N THR A 48 -6.67 -1.77 -14.95
CA THR A 48 -6.82 -0.40 -15.43
C THR A 48 -6.91 -0.38 -16.96
N LEU A 49 -7.79 0.45 -17.53
CA LEU A 49 -7.91 0.65 -18.97
C LEU A 49 -7.74 2.13 -19.33
N PRO A 50 -6.99 2.44 -20.40
CA PRO A 50 -6.94 3.78 -20.96
C PRO A 50 -8.22 4.07 -21.76
N ALA A 51 -8.60 5.34 -21.80
CA ALA A 51 -9.68 5.90 -22.59
C ALA A 51 -9.27 7.26 -23.15
N ARG A 52 -9.90 7.68 -24.26
CA ARG A 52 -9.71 9.02 -24.84
C ARG A 52 -11.03 9.75 -24.89
N ILE A 53 -11.03 10.99 -24.43
CA ILE A 53 -12.20 11.86 -24.43
C ILE A 53 -11.86 13.11 -25.25
N TRP A 54 -12.52 13.23 -26.40
CA TRP A 54 -12.31 14.32 -27.35
C TRP A 54 -13.14 15.56 -26.98
N ALA A 55 -12.69 16.75 -27.38
CA ALA A 55 -13.33 18.04 -27.07
C ALA A 55 -14.82 18.13 -27.45
N ASP A 56 -15.25 17.42 -28.48
CA ASP A 56 -16.62 17.38 -28.98
C ASP A 56 -17.51 16.37 -28.25
N SER A 57 -16.94 15.54 -27.36
CA SER A 57 -17.70 14.59 -26.56
C SER A 57 -18.44 15.27 -25.41
N ALA A 58 -19.68 14.85 -25.16
CA ALA A 58 -20.44 15.26 -23.98
C ALA A 58 -19.75 14.89 -22.65
N ALA A 59 -18.81 13.94 -22.68
CA ALA A 59 -17.98 13.55 -21.54
C ALA A 59 -16.86 14.55 -21.24
N PHE A 60 -16.45 15.39 -22.19
CA PHE A 60 -15.30 16.28 -22.05
C PHE A 60 -15.38 17.25 -20.87
N PRO A 61 -16.46 18.05 -20.71
CA PRO A 61 -16.57 18.94 -19.55
C PRO A 61 -16.67 18.18 -18.22
N ILE A 62 -17.26 16.98 -18.24
CA ILE A 62 -17.34 16.13 -17.04
C ILE A 62 -15.94 15.71 -16.60
N VAL A 63 -15.14 15.19 -17.54
CA VAL A 63 -13.79 14.67 -17.27
C VAL A 63 -12.81 15.77 -16.87
N ARG A 64 -12.96 16.97 -17.43
CA ARG A 64 -12.18 18.15 -17.01
C ARG A 64 -12.32 18.45 -15.52
N ASP A 65 -13.53 18.25 -14.99
CA ASP A 65 -13.87 18.60 -13.60
C ASP A 65 -13.71 17.39 -12.66
N LEU A 66 -13.23 16.23 -13.16
CA LEU A 66 -12.90 15.07 -12.33
C LEU A 66 -11.51 15.21 -11.73
N GLU A 67 -11.34 14.60 -10.57
CA GLU A 67 -10.03 14.44 -9.91
C GLU A 67 -9.63 12.98 -9.85
N ARG A 68 -8.33 12.71 -9.72
CA ARG A 68 -7.82 11.37 -9.41
C ARG A 68 -8.51 10.83 -8.14
N GLY A 69 -8.82 9.54 -8.14
CA GLY A 69 -9.54 8.88 -7.06
C GLY A 69 -11.06 9.02 -7.15
N SER A 70 -11.60 9.95 -7.96
CA SER A 70 -13.05 10.07 -8.17
C SER A 70 -13.66 8.76 -8.67
N VAL A 71 -14.77 8.34 -8.08
CA VAL A 71 -15.53 7.18 -8.56
C VAL A 71 -16.54 7.63 -9.60
N VAL A 72 -16.48 7.00 -10.77
CA VAL A 72 -17.35 7.30 -11.90
C VAL A 72 -18.15 6.09 -12.33
N LYS A 73 -19.38 6.36 -12.77
CA LYS A 73 -20.22 5.40 -13.50
C LYS A 73 -19.96 5.59 -14.99
N ILE A 74 -19.55 4.52 -15.67
CA ILE A 74 -19.30 4.52 -17.11
C ILE A 74 -20.29 3.57 -17.78
N LEU A 75 -20.90 4.04 -18.87
CA LEU A 75 -21.48 3.20 -19.91
C LEU A 75 -20.49 3.19 -21.07
N GLY A 76 -20.04 2.01 -21.47
CA GLY A 76 -19.05 1.89 -22.54
C GLY A 76 -18.87 0.46 -23.02
N VAL A 77 -17.86 0.27 -23.85
CA VAL A 77 -17.43 -1.03 -24.35
C VAL A 77 -15.92 -1.17 -24.22
N ARG A 78 -15.46 -2.39 -23.97
CA ARG A 78 -14.04 -2.72 -24.16
C ARG A 78 -13.78 -2.84 -25.65
N SER A 79 -12.87 -2.02 -26.16
CA SER A 79 -12.41 -2.09 -27.54
C SER A 79 -10.92 -2.44 -27.58
N ASN A 80 -10.46 -2.95 -28.71
CA ASN A 80 -9.04 -3.21 -28.94
C ASN A 80 -8.56 -2.34 -30.10
N TYR A 81 -7.52 -1.56 -29.87
CA TYR A 81 -6.89 -0.74 -30.89
C TYR A 81 -5.40 -1.08 -30.99
N GLN A 82 -4.97 -1.55 -32.17
CA GLN A 82 -3.59 -1.98 -32.43
C GLN A 82 -3.06 -3.00 -31.41
N GLY A 83 -3.90 -3.94 -30.98
CA GLY A 83 -3.54 -4.99 -30.02
C GLY A 83 -3.53 -4.53 -28.56
N ARG A 84 -3.93 -3.28 -28.27
CA ARG A 84 -4.07 -2.76 -26.90
C ARG A 84 -5.53 -2.58 -26.55
N ASP A 85 -5.92 -3.11 -25.41
CA ASP A 85 -7.25 -2.90 -24.87
C ASP A 85 -7.41 -1.46 -24.37
N GLN A 86 -8.57 -0.89 -24.64
CA GLN A 86 -8.96 0.44 -24.21
C GLN A 86 -10.46 0.46 -23.94
N LEU A 87 -10.91 1.46 -23.19
CA LEU A 87 -12.30 1.68 -22.89
C LEU A 87 -12.87 2.76 -23.81
N GLU A 88 -13.85 2.39 -24.62
CA GLU A 88 -14.66 3.36 -25.37
C GLU A 88 -15.83 3.81 -24.49
N ILE A 89 -15.82 5.09 -24.12
CA ILE A 89 -16.77 5.67 -23.18
C ILE A 89 -17.92 6.32 -23.95
N HIS A 90 -19.11 5.75 -23.84
CA HIS A 90 -20.34 6.34 -24.38
C HIS A 90 -20.91 7.41 -23.44
N ARG A 91 -20.90 7.14 -22.13
CA ARG A 91 -21.31 8.10 -21.08
C ARG A 91 -20.45 7.89 -19.84
N ILE A 92 -20.11 9.00 -19.18
CA ILE A 92 -19.40 9.03 -17.90
C ILE A 92 -20.06 10.07 -17.01
N ARG A 93 -20.12 9.80 -15.71
CA ARG A 93 -20.46 10.79 -14.68
C ARG A 93 -19.92 10.34 -13.32
N PRO A 94 -19.71 11.27 -12.38
CA PRO A 94 -19.54 10.91 -10.98
C PRO A 94 -20.68 10.02 -10.48
N VAL A 95 -20.36 9.12 -9.56
CA VAL A 95 -21.35 8.36 -8.79
C VAL A 95 -22.26 9.32 -8.02
N GLN A 96 -23.53 8.95 -7.88
CA GLN A 96 -24.53 9.71 -7.13
C GLN A 96 -25.28 8.79 -6.16
N GLU A 97 -26.05 9.38 -5.26
CA GLU A 97 -26.84 8.65 -4.26
C GLU A 97 -27.74 7.57 -4.86
N ARG A 98 -28.32 7.84 -6.06
CA ARG A 98 -29.14 6.86 -6.80
C ARG A 98 -28.40 5.60 -7.27
N ASP A 99 -27.08 5.56 -7.17
CA ASP A 99 -26.27 4.40 -7.53
C ASP A 99 -25.91 3.53 -6.31
N GLN A 100 -26.39 3.88 -5.11
CA GLN A 100 -26.21 3.06 -3.91
C GLN A 100 -26.70 1.62 -4.15
N GLY A 101 -25.92 0.64 -3.66
CA GLY A 101 -26.18 -0.78 -3.83
C GLY A 101 -25.80 -1.34 -5.21
N LEU A 102 -25.43 -0.52 -6.19
CA LEU A 102 -24.96 -0.97 -7.50
C LEU A 102 -23.42 -1.14 -7.58
N TRP A 103 -22.70 -0.63 -6.57
CA TRP A 103 -21.25 -0.71 -6.45
C TRP A 103 -20.86 -0.63 -4.97
N SER A 104 -19.60 -0.95 -4.66
CA SER A 104 -19.03 -0.75 -3.32
C SER A 104 -17.62 -0.15 -3.39
N PRO A 105 -17.23 0.67 -2.40
CA PRO A 105 -15.85 1.15 -2.27
C PRO A 105 -14.84 -0.01 -2.28
N ASP A 106 -15.12 -1.09 -1.57
CA ASP A 106 -14.25 -2.28 -1.52
C ASP A 106 -13.97 -2.88 -2.89
N THR A 107 -14.95 -2.91 -3.79
CA THR A 107 -14.77 -3.46 -5.15
C THR A 107 -14.01 -2.53 -6.10
N VAL A 108 -14.06 -1.22 -5.87
CA VAL A 108 -13.53 -0.21 -6.81
C VAL A 108 -12.21 0.38 -6.34
N GLN A 109 -12.12 0.71 -5.05
CA GLN A 109 -11.01 1.40 -4.42
C GLN A 109 -10.11 0.47 -3.64
N GLY A 110 -10.67 -0.56 -3.00
CA GLY A 110 -9.91 -1.52 -2.21
C GLY A 110 -10.55 -1.83 -0.85
N PRO A 111 -10.33 -3.04 -0.29
CA PRO A 111 -10.84 -3.39 1.03
C PRO A 111 -10.35 -2.42 2.10
N GLY A 112 -11.24 -1.99 2.99
CA GLY A 112 -10.89 -1.07 4.07
C GLY A 112 -10.78 0.38 3.63
N TYR A 113 -11.23 0.74 2.41
CA TYR A 113 -11.23 2.12 1.91
C TYR A 113 -11.79 3.12 2.91
N ASP A 114 -12.98 2.85 3.45
CA ASP A 114 -13.65 3.76 4.38
C ASP A 114 -12.85 3.94 5.69
N GLN A 115 -11.99 2.97 6.04
CA GLN A 115 -11.16 3.00 7.23
C GLN A 115 -9.89 3.84 7.06
N VAL A 116 -9.48 4.19 5.84
CA VAL A 116 -8.17 4.85 5.56
C VAL A 116 -8.19 5.94 4.50
N GLN A 117 -9.34 6.27 3.90
CA GLN A 117 -9.42 7.27 2.82
C GLN A 117 -8.90 8.66 3.22
N ASP A 118 -9.02 9.01 4.49
CA ASP A 118 -8.52 10.27 5.04
C ASP A 118 -6.99 10.34 5.12
N LEU A 119 -6.32 9.19 5.01
CA LEU A 119 -4.87 9.07 5.06
C LEU A 119 -4.18 9.21 3.70
N PHE A 120 -4.91 9.32 2.58
CA PHE A 120 -4.36 9.02 1.24
C PHE A 120 -2.98 9.60 0.90
N SER A 121 -2.78 10.74 0.26
CA SER A 121 -1.44 11.29 -0.08
C SER A 121 -0.76 10.73 -1.33
N ASP A 122 -0.01 11.64 -1.98
CA ASP A 122 0.70 11.35 -3.21
C ASP A 122 1.97 10.52 -2.96
N VAL A 123 2.63 10.81 -1.85
CA VAL A 123 3.80 10.08 -1.34
C VAL A 123 3.41 9.43 -0.01
N LEU A 124 3.27 8.11 -0.02
CA LEU A 124 2.97 7.31 1.16
C LEU A 124 4.27 6.78 1.76
N VAL A 125 4.58 7.13 3.00
CA VAL A 125 5.70 6.55 3.76
C VAL A 125 5.15 5.47 4.68
N PHE A 126 5.81 4.32 4.78
CA PHE A 126 5.36 3.25 5.67
C PHE A 126 6.51 2.43 6.26
N ASP A 127 6.20 1.75 7.37
CA ASP A 127 7.03 0.76 8.05
C ASP A 127 6.13 -0.29 8.75
N ILE A 128 6.65 -1.48 9.06
CA ILE A 128 5.89 -2.59 9.66
C ILE A 128 6.58 -3.17 10.88
N GLU A 129 5.76 -3.64 11.82
CA GLU A 129 6.22 -4.49 12.91
C GLU A 129 5.58 -5.87 12.86
N THR A 130 6.37 -6.89 13.19
CA THR A 130 5.98 -8.29 13.07
C THR A 130 6.20 -9.04 14.38
N VAL A 131 5.35 -10.03 14.63
CA VAL A 131 5.44 -10.87 15.83
C VAL A 131 5.29 -12.34 15.46
N ALA A 132 6.05 -13.19 16.14
CA ALA A 132 5.90 -14.63 16.01
C ALA A 132 4.48 -15.03 16.43
N VAL A 133 3.85 -15.90 15.64
CA VAL A 133 2.66 -16.60 16.13
C VAL A 133 3.14 -17.55 17.24
N THR A 134 2.36 -17.68 18.31
CA THR A 134 2.66 -18.63 19.39
C THR A 134 2.55 -20.06 18.85
N ILE A 135 3.64 -20.56 18.26
CA ILE A 135 3.76 -21.90 17.71
C ILE A 135 4.82 -22.62 18.54
N ASP A 136 4.44 -23.76 19.11
CA ASP A 136 5.44 -24.68 19.62
C ASP A 136 6.13 -25.35 18.43
N ILE A 137 7.37 -24.94 18.14
CA ILE A 137 8.11 -25.49 17.01
C ILE A 137 8.27 -27.02 17.09
N ARG A 138 8.18 -27.61 18.29
CA ARG A 138 8.28 -29.08 18.47
C ARG A 138 7.10 -29.83 17.84
N GLU A 139 5.99 -29.15 17.59
CA GLU A 139 4.81 -29.70 16.92
C GLU A 139 4.91 -29.60 15.39
N MET A 140 5.92 -28.91 14.86
CA MET A 140 6.13 -28.76 13.42
C MET A 140 6.87 -29.96 12.81
N PRO A 141 6.76 -30.18 11.49
CA PRO A 141 7.59 -31.16 10.78
C PRO A 141 9.09 -30.98 11.07
N GLN A 142 9.80 -32.07 11.32
CA GLN A 142 11.21 -32.08 11.70
C GLN A 142 12.13 -31.32 10.72
N THR A 143 11.82 -31.34 9.44
CA THR A 143 12.56 -30.59 8.41
C THR A 143 12.45 -29.08 8.61
N ILE A 144 11.29 -28.58 9.05
CA ILE A 144 11.07 -27.16 9.34
C ILE A 144 11.79 -26.77 10.62
N VAL A 145 11.68 -27.59 11.68
CA VAL A 145 12.38 -27.38 12.95
C VAL A 145 13.89 -27.26 12.74
N LYS A 146 14.45 -28.17 11.95
CA LYS A 146 15.86 -28.15 11.56
C LYS A 146 16.23 -26.84 10.86
N GLY A 147 15.44 -26.42 9.87
CA GLY A 147 15.68 -25.17 9.14
C GLY A 147 15.63 -23.92 10.02
N ILE A 148 14.66 -23.82 10.93
CA ILE A 148 14.57 -22.72 11.90
C ILE A 148 15.80 -22.71 12.82
N THR A 149 16.18 -23.88 13.34
CA THR A 149 17.31 -24.03 14.26
C THR A 149 18.65 -23.66 13.60
N GLU A 150 18.85 -24.06 12.34
CA GLU A 150 20.05 -23.72 11.56
C GLU A 150 20.16 -22.21 11.33
N VAL A 151 19.03 -21.52 11.06
CA VAL A 151 19.01 -20.06 10.93
C VAL A 151 19.34 -19.39 12.26
N ALA A 152 18.71 -19.84 13.36
CA ALA A 152 18.93 -19.32 14.71
C ALA A 152 20.41 -19.40 15.11
N GLN A 153 21.04 -20.57 14.93
CA GLN A 153 22.46 -20.78 15.22
C GLN A 153 23.37 -19.90 14.35
N ARG A 154 23.12 -19.87 13.03
CA ARG A 154 23.95 -19.10 12.09
C ARG A 154 23.88 -17.59 12.33
N LYS A 155 22.74 -17.10 12.81
CA LYS A 155 22.50 -15.67 13.05
C LYS A 155 22.68 -15.25 14.51
N GLU A 156 22.94 -16.21 15.40
CA GLU A 156 22.97 -16.01 16.86
C GLU A 156 21.67 -15.35 17.35
N TRP A 157 20.54 -15.79 16.82
CA TRP A 157 19.21 -15.34 17.21
C TRP A 157 18.53 -16.38 18.08
N ASP A 158 17.64 -15.94 18.96
CA ASP A 158 16.65 -16.85 19.54
C ASP A 158 15.65 -17.31 18.47
N ILE A 159 14.95 -18.40 18.78
CA ILE A 159 13.94 -18.99 17.89
C ILE A 159 12.81 -18.00 17.63
N GLU A 160 12.39 -17.23 18.64
CA GLU A 160 11.27 -16.30 18.54
C GLU A 160 11.53 -15.24 17.45
N LYS A 161 12.73 -14.67 17.42
CA LYS A 161 13.16 -13.72 16.40
C LYS A 161 13.22 -14.32 15.01
N VAL A 162 13.67 -15.57 14.88
CA VAL A 162 13.64 -16.28 13.59
C VAL A 162 12.20 -16.43 13.09
N LEU A 163 11.27 -16.76 13.98
CA LEU A 163 9.85 -16.89 13.63
C LEU A 163 9.24 -15.52 13.28
N ALA A 164 9.49 -14.49 14.11
CA ALA A 164 8.96 -13.14 13.95
C ALA A 164 9.37 -12.51 12.61
N LEU A 165 10.59 -12.79 12.14
CA LEU A 165 11.12 -12.27 10.86
C LEU A 165 10.80 -13.18 9.66
N ASN A 166 10.01 -14.23 9.84
CA ASN A 166 9.61 -15.14 8.76
C ASN A 166 8.08 -15.07 8.55
N PRO A 167 7.58 -14.53 7.42
CA PRO A 167 6.15 -14.31 7.20
C PRO A 167 5.31 -15.60 7.21
N LEU A 168 5.93 -16.77 7.08
CA LEU A 168 5.23 -18.06 7.15
C LEU A 168 4.82 -18.46 8.58
N PHE A 169 5.52 -17.95 9.61
CA PHE A 169 5.35 -18.37 11.01
C PHE A 169 5.05 -17.20 11.95
N SER A 170 4.70 -16.05 11.38
CA SER A 170 4.47 -14.80 12.10
C SER A 170 3.22 -14.12 11.56
N ARG A 171 2.89 -13.00 12.18
CA ARG A 171 1.85 -12.07 11.74
C ARG A 171 2.38 -10.65 11.74
N VAL A 172 1.73 -9.79 10.97
CA VAL A 172 1.94 -8.34 11.05
C VAL A 172 1.24 -7.84 12.31
N ALA A 173 1.99 -7.21 13.21
CA ALA A 173 1.48 -6.61 14.44
C ALA A 173 1.01 -5.17 14.20
N SER A 174 1.75 -4.39 13.41
CA SER A 174 1.32 -3.06 13.00
C SER A 174 1.89 -2.64 11.65
N ILE A 175 1.22 -1.67 11.03
CA ILE A 175 1.70 -0.91 9.87
C ILE A 175 1.56 0.56 10.23
N ALA A 176 2.68 1.28 10.34
CA ALA A 176 2.65 2.73 10.44
C ALA A 176 2.68 3.33 9.04
N VAL A 177 1.94 4.41 8.86
CA VAL A 177 1.84 5.15 7.60
C VAL A 177 1.87 6.65 7.87
N GLY A 178 2.36 7.41 6.91
CA GLY A 178 2.37 8.87 6.94
C GLY A 178 2.49 9.46 5.54
N SER A 179 2.25 10.76 5.42
CA SER A 179 2.51 11.48 4.18
C SER A 179 3.99 11.83 4.06
N GLY A 180 4.56 11.78 2.85
CA GLY A 180 5.93 12.23 2.59
C GLY A 180 6.16 13.74 2.80
N GLU A 181 5.10 14.55 2.87
CA GLU A 181 5.17 16.01 2.98
C GLU A 181 5.13 16.51 4.43
N ASP A 182 4.19 16.00 5.24
CA ASP A 182 3.94 16.45 6.61
C ASP A 182 3.33 15.34 7.48
N ASP A 183 3.07 15.66 8.75
CA ASP A 183 2.56 14.75 9.79
C ASP A 183 1.03 14.70 9.90
N SER A 184 0.31 15.41 9.04
CA SER A 184 -1.16 15.51 9.13
C SER A 184 -1.90 14.19 8.89
N ARG A 185 -1.19 13.20 8.32
CA ARG A 185 -1.71 11.87 7.95
C ARG A 185 -1.00 10.73 8.67
N ASP A 186 -0.27 11.04 9.75
CA ASP A 186 0.43 10.05 10.55
C ASP A 186 -0.58 9.15 11.27
N CYS A 187 -0.49 7.84 11.03
CA CYS A 187 -1.40 6.86 11.57
C CYS A 187 -0.72 5.50 11.72
N VAL A 188 -1.15 4.72 12.71
CA VAL A 188 -0.74 3.33 12.86
C VAL A 188 -1.95 2.43 12.84
N LEU A 189 -1.96 1.48 11.91
CA LEU A 189 -2.88 0.36 11.92
C LEU A 189 -2.27 -0.71 12.83
N ILE A 190 -2.97 -1.12 13.88
CA ILE A 190 -2.50 -2.14 14.82
C ILE A 190 -3.42 -3.36 14.72
N ALA A 191 -2.83 -4.55 14.73
CA ALA A 191 -3.55 -5.82 14.67
C ALA A 191 -3.42 -6.67 15.94
N PRO A 192 -4.18 -6.34 17.01
CA PRO A 192 -4.32 -7.19 18.20
C PRO A 192 -4.90 -8.58 17.89
N PRO A 193 -4.83 -9.52 18.85
CA PRO A 193 -5.64 -10.74 18.82
C PRO A 193 -7.13 -10.40 18.79
N GLN A 194 -7.94 -11.25 18.14
CA GLN A 194 -9.38 -11.01 17.99
C GLN A 194 -10.08 -10.89 19.35
N GLU A 195 -9.62 -11.67 20.34
CA GLU A 195 -10.17 -11.65 21.68
C GLU A 195 -9.93 -10.31 22.41
N GLU A 196 -8.87 -9.58 22.05
CA GLU A 196 -8.62 -8.23 22.59
C GLU A 196 -9.45 -7.18 21.88
N LEU A 197 -9.67 -7.32 20.56
CA LEU A 197 -10.60 -6.46 19.82
C LEU A 197 -12.03 -6.58 20.38
N ASP A 198 -12.49 -7.81 20.61
CA ASP A 198 -13.85 -8.08 21.11
C ASP A 198 -14.07 -7.55 22.54
N ARG A 199 -13.02 -7.50 23.37
CA ARG A 199 -13.08 -6.93 24.72
C ARG A 199 -13.05 -5.40 24.74
N GLY A 200 -12.60 -4.78 23.66
CA GLY A 200 -12.28 -3.36 23.60
C GLY A 200 -10.91 -3.05 24.20
N LEU A 201 -10.16 -2.16 23.54
CA LEU A 201 -8.77 -1.82 23.88
C LEU A 201 -8.62 -0.58 24.76
N GLY A 202 -9.72 -0.09 25.33
CA GLY A 202 -9.77 1.20 26.02
C GLY A 202 -9.54 2.38 25.08
N ASP A 203 -9.19 3.53 25.67
CA ASP A 203 -8.93 4.76 24.91
C ASP A 203 -7.54 4.70 24.28
N LEU A 204 -7.51 4.43 22.97
CA LEU A 204 -6.31 4.59 22.15
C LEU A 204 -6.26 6.01 21.57
N PRO A 205 -5.07 6.60 21.41
CA PRO A 205 -4.91 7.83 20.65
C PRO A 205 -5.58 7.78 19.27
N PRO A 206 -6.16 8.88 18.76
CA PRO A 206 -6.89 8.89 17.48
C PRO A 206 -6.07 8.47 16.25
N TRP A 207 -4.75 8.59 16.31
CA TRP A 207 -3.82 8.17 15.26
C TRP A 207 -3.52 6.65 15.31
N ILE A 208 -4.10 5.89 16.25
CA ILE A 208 -4.01 4.43 16.31
C ILE A 208 -5.35 3.82 15.93
N ARG A 209 -5.35 2.97 14.88
CA ARG A 209 -6.55 2.28 14.39
C ARG A 209 -6.41 0.77 14.61
N PRO A 210 -7.10 0.20 15.61
CA PRO A 210 -7.11 -1.24 15.81
C PRO A 210 -8.02 -1.95 14.82
N MET A 211 -7.53 -3.03 14.20
CA MET A 211 -8.29 -3.85 13.25
C MET A 211 -7.69 -5.25 13.10
N PRO A 212 -8.42 -6.27 12.60
CA PRO A 212 -7.84 -7.58 12.30
C PRO A 212 -6.68 -7.50 11.29
N GLU A 213 -5.72 -8.42 11.36
CA GLU A 213 -4.54 -8.45 10.46
C GLU A 213 -4.96 -8.43 8.97
N LYS A 214 -5.99 -9.20 8.61
CA LYS A 214 -6.50 -9.26 7.24
C LYS A 214 -7.02 -7.89 6.74
N GLU A 215 -7.76 -7.18 7.59
CA GLU A 215 -8.28 -5.84 7.27
C GLU A 215 -7.14 -4.83 7.18
N MET A 216 -6.17 -4.89 8.10
CA MET A 216 -4.96 -4.06 8.07
C MET A 216 -4.17 -4.22 6.78
N LEU A 217 -4.01 -5.44 6.28
CA LEU A 217 -3.38 -5.70 4.98
C LEU A 217 -4.20 -5.11 3.83
N GLY A 218 -5.53 -5.20 3.88
CA GLY A 218 -6.41 -4.55 2.89
C GLY A 218 -6.26 -3.05 2.85
N ALA A 219 -6.32 -2.42 4.03
CA ALA A 219 -6.13 -1.00 4.21
C ALA A 219 -4.76 -0.55 3.66
N PHE A 220 -3.69 -1.29 3.93
CA PHE A 220 -2.37 -1.01 3.35
C PHE A 220 -2.37 -1.06 1.82
N TRP A 221 -2.90 -2.13 1.20
CA TRP A 221 -2.91 -2.22 -0.27
C TRP A 221 -3.81 -1.16 -0.91
N THR A 222 -4.89 -0.78 -0.22
CA THR A 222 -5.74 0.34 -0.63
C THR A 222 -4.95 1.65 -0.62
N LEU A 223 -4.26 1.98 0.48
CA LEU A 223 -3.38 3.16 0.57
C LEU A 223 -2.31 3.15 -0.52
N ALA A 224 -1.59 2.03 -0.66
CA ALA A 224 -0.53 1.88 -1.64
C ALA A 224 -1.02 2.03 -3.10
N SER A 225 -2.25 1.61 -3.41
CA SER A 225 -2.82 1.76 -4.76
C SER A 225 -3.20 3.20 -5.13
N GLN A 226 -3.35 4.08 -4.13
CA GLN A 226 -3.74 5.47 -4.31
C GLN A 226 -2.53 6.42 -4.33
N ALA A 227 -1.38 6.01 -3.79
CA ALA A 227 -0.15 6.77 -3.84
C ALA A 227 0.51 6.70 -5.24
N ASN A 228 1.22 7.77 -5.63
CA ASN A 228 2.13 7.73 -6.77
C ASN A 228 3.48 7.13 -6.39
N THR A 229 3.95 7.46 -5.19
CA THR A 229 5.23 6.98 -4.66
C THR A 229 4.99 6.37 -3.28
N ILE A 230 5.45 5.15 -3.10
CA ILE A 230 5.45 4.45 -1.82
C ILE A 230 6.90 4.39 -1.34
N VAL A 231 7.17 4.95 -0.16
CA VAL A 231 8.50 5.11 0.41
C VAL A 231 8.64 4.22 1.64
N SER A 232 9.78 3.56 1.74
CA SER A 232 10.15 2.72 2.88
C SER A 232 11.66 2.72 3.08
N PHE A 233 12.15 2.26 4.22
CA PHE A 233 13.57 1.93 4.41
C PHE A 233 13.77 0.42 4.44
N ASN A 234 14.43 -0.15 3.42
CA ASN A 234 14.63 -1.60 3.26
C ASN A 234 13.32 -2.40 3.06
N GLY A 235 12.23 -1.74 2.64
CA GLY A 235 10.94 -2.37 2.38
C GLY A 235 10.97 -3.42 1.27
N ARG A 236 11.89 -3.33 0.30
CA ARG A 236 12.06 -4.39 -0.71
C ARG A 236 12.74 -5.62 -0.14
N GLY A 237 13.60 -5.42 0.86
CA GLY A 237 14.34 -6.49 1.54
C GLY A 237 13.52 -7.21 2.61
N PHE A 238 12.51 -6.56 3.20
CA PHE A 238 11.75 -7.10 4.32
C PHE A 238 10.25 -6.86 4.20
N ASP A 239 9.79 -5.61 4.30
CA ASP A 239 8.40 -5.24 4.56
C ASP A 239 7.43 -5.73 3.46
N LEU A 240 7.67 -5.36 2.21
CA LEU A 240 6.80 -5.70 1.10
C LEU A 240 6.74 -7.21 0.83
N PRO A 241 7.86 -7.96 0.81
CA PRO A 241 7.80 -9.41 0.73
C PRO A 241 6.95 -10.00 1.86
N PHE A 242 7.10 -9.47 3.08
CA PHE A 242 6.36 -9.91 4.25
C PHE A 242 4.86 -9.66 4.09
N LEU A 243 4.46 -8.43 3.79
CA LEU A 243 3.06 -8.03 3.56
C LEU A 243 2.44 -8.85 2.43
N ARG A 244 3.14 -9.07 1.32
CA ARG A 244 2.66 -9.89 0.19
C ARG A 244 2.42 -11.34 0.60
N THR A 245 3.37 -11.95 1.31
CA THR A 245 3.23 -13.34 1.76
C THR A 245 2.10 -13.48 2.79
N ARG A 246 2.01 -12.57 3.77
CA ARG A 246 0.92 -12.57 4.76
C ARG A 246 -0.45 -12.35 4.11
N SER A 247 -0.54 -11.46 3.13
CA SER A 247 -1.76 -11.25 2.36
C SER A 247 -2.18 -12.52 1.64
N SER A 248 -1.24 -13.23 1.00
CA SER A 248 -1.52 -14.51 0.36
C SER A 248 -1.96 -15.60 1.33
N ILE A 249 -1.40 -15.65 2.55
CA ILE A 249 -1.79 -16.63 3.58
C ILE A 249 -3.21 -16.38 4.10
N LEU A 250 -3.61 -15.11 4.17
CA LEU A 250 -4.90 -14.69 4.71
C LEU A 250 -5.99 -14.48 3.64
N ASP A 251 -5.75 -14.91 2.40
CA ASP A 251 -6.66 -14.69 1.26
C ASP A 251 -7.04 -13.20 1.11
N GLN A 252 -6.06 -12.32 1.25
CA GLN A 252 -6.20 -10.88 1.04
C GLN A 252 -5.64 -10.48 -0.33
N PRO A 253 -6.46 -9.89 -1.23
CA PRO A 253 -6.00 -9.50 -2.56
C PRO A 253 -4.87 -8.48 -2.53
N VAL A 254 -3.84 -8.72 -3.35
CA VAL A 254 -2.78 -7.75 -3.68
C VAL A 254 -3.03 -7.24 -5.09
N PHE A 255 -3.37 -5.95 -5.21
CA PHE A 255 -3.83 -5.34 -6.47
C PHE A 255 -2.94 -4.18 -6.94
N VAL A 256 -1.77 -4.01 -6.33
CA VAL A 256 -0.70 -3.13 -6.78
C VAL A 256 0.63 -3.89 -6.68
N ASP A 257 1.44 -3.85 -7.73
CA ASP A 257 2.75 -4.50 -7.75
C ASP A 257 3.87 -3.53 -7.34
N LEU A 258 4.40 -3.75 -6.14
CA LEU A 258 5.49 -2.98 -5.57
C LEU A 258 6.85 -3.70 -5.62
N LEU A 259 6.92 -4.94 -6.10
CA LEU A 259 8.10 -5.79 -5.96
C LEU A 259 8.69 -6.28 -7.28
N SER A 260 7.89 -6.48 -8.32
CA SER A 260 8.38 -7.04 -9.59
C SER A 260 8.99 -5.99 -10.53
N GLN A 261 9.17 -4.76 -10.05
CA GLN A 261 9.81 -3.68 -10.81
C GLN A 261 11.26 -4.06 -11.18
N PRO A 262 11.72 -3.74 -12.40
CA PRO A 262 13.11 -3.90 -12.80
C PRO A 262 14.10 -3.31 -11.79
N PRO A 263 15.34 -3.84 -11.70
CA PRO A 263 16.38 -3.24 -10.88
C PRO A 263 16.51 -1.74 -11.17
N TYR A 264 16.65 -0.93 -10.12
CA TYR A 264 16.80 0.53 -10.19
C TYR A 264 15.57 1.31 -10.70
N GLN A 265 14.42 0.65 -10.87
CA GLN A 265 13.16 1.37 -11.01
C GLN A 265 12.66 1.75 -9.61
N HIS A 266 12.55 3.05 -9.35
CA HIS A 266 12.23 3.63 -8.05
C HIS A 266 10.76 4.07 -7.90
N SER A 267 9.92 3.70 -8.86
CA SER A 267 8.49 3.99 -8.89
C SER A 267 7.69 2.77 -9.36
N PRO A 268 6.52 2.50 -8.76
CA PRO A 268 5.90 3.23 -7.65
C PRO A 268 6.55 3.01 -6.28
N HIS A 269 7.51 2.09 -6.13
CA HIS A 269 8.17 1.84 -4.82
C HIS A 269 9.59 2.42 -4.76
N LEU A 270 9.78 3.38 -3.86
CA LEU A 270 11.06 4.01 -3.54
C LEU A 270 11.62 3.45 -2.23
N ASP A 271 12.57 2.53 -2.32
CA ASP A 271 13.29 2.00 -1.17
C ASP A 271 14.54 2.84 -0.87
N LEU A 272 14.52 3.63 0.20
CA LEU A 272 15.62 4.53 0.57
C LEU A 272 16.91 3.78 0.92
N TYR A 273 16.81 2.54 1.39
CA TYR A 273 17.99 1.71 1.64
C TYR A 273 18.73 1.43 0.32
N LEU A 274 18.00 1.08 -0.74
CA LEU A 274 18.58 0.83 -2.06
C LEU A 274 19.17 2.10 -2.68
N ILE A 275 18.56 3.26 -2.42
CA ILE A 275 19.11 4.55 -2.84
C ILE A 275 20.47 4.79 -2.18
N LEU A 276 20.58 4.57 -0.86
CA LEU A 276 21.82 4.80 -0.13
C LEU A 276 22.90 3.75 -0.44
N THR A 277 22.52 2.50 -0.71
CA THR A 277 23.49 1.43 -1.03
C THR A 277 23.82 1.30 -2.51
N GLY A 278 23.19 2.09 -3.39
CA GLY A 278 23.33 1.96 -4.84
C GLY A 278 22.83 0.61 -5.37
N GLY A 279 21.81 0.03 -4.73
CA GLY A 279 21.24 -1.27 -5.09
C GLY A 279 22.04 -2.49 -4.61
N GLY A 280 23.18 -2.28 -3.93
CA GLY A 280 23.99 -3.34 -3.34
C GLY A 280 23.53 -3.79 -1.96
N ARG A 281 23.98 -4.97 -1.52
CA ARG A 281 23.99 -5.30 -0.08
C ARG A 281 25.12 -4.50 0.56
N GLY A 282 24.80 -3.59 1.47
CA GLY A 282 25.80 -2.84 2.22
C GLY A 282 26.75 -3.79 2.95
N THR A 283 28.05 -3.53 2.88
CA THR A 283 29.10 -4.23 3.65
C THR A 283 29.41 -3.53 4.98
N ALA A 284 28.73 -2.42 5.24
CA ALA A 284 28.87 -1.52 6.38
C ALA A 284 27.49 -1.31 7.05
N PRO A 285 27.41 -0.75 8.27
CA PRO A 285 26.12 -0.47 8.91
C PRO A 285 25.32 0.55 8.10
N MET A 286 24.34 0.06 7.34
CA MET A 286 23.46 0.84 6.48
C MET A 286 22.01 0.75 6.98
N ASN A 287 21.80 0.79 8.30
CA ASN A 287 20.46 0.79 8.88
C ASN A 287 19.90 2.22 9.01
N LEU A 288 18.61 2.33 9.33
CA LEU A 288 17.93 3.62 9.45
C LEU A 288 18.59 4.52 10.50
N ASP A 289 19.02 3.95 11.62
CA ASP A 289 19.72 4.68 12.69
C ASP A 289 21.05 5.31 12.21
N ALA A 290 21.87 4.56 11.47
CA ALA A 290 23.11 5.07 10.89
C ALA A 290 22.83 6.17 9.85
N ALA A 291 21.77 6.02 9.04
CA ALA A 291 21.33 7.06 8.13
C ALA A 291 20.89 8.32 8.90
N CYS A 292 20.05 8.18 9.92
CA CYS A 292 19.57 9.30 10.72
C CYS A 292 20.73 10.08 11.35
N TYR A 293 21.69 9.37 11.96
CA TYR A 293 22.90 9.98 12.52
C TYR A 293 23.69 10.75 11.46
N ALA A 294 23.94 10.15 10.29
CA ALA A 294 24.74 10.76 9.23
C ALA A 294 24.07 11.99 8.60
N TYR A 295 22.73 11.99 8.52
CA TYR A 295 21.95 13.08 7.94
C TYR A 295 21.48 14.13 8.96
N GLY A 296 21.83 13.98 10.24
CA GLY A 296 21.44 14.91 11.30
C GLY A 296 19.94 14.86 11.63
N ILE A 297 19.31 13.70 11.43
CA ILE A 297 17.90 13.44 11.73
C ILE A 297 17.83 12.82 13.12
N GLU A 298 16.83 13.22 13.91
CA GLU A 298 16.57 12.61 15.22
C GLU A 298 16.27 11.12 15.02
N SER A 299 17.06 10.27 15.68
CA SER A 299 16.89 8.83 15.57
C SER A 299 15.63 8.39 16.31
N PRO A 300 14.88 7.40 15.78
CA PRO A 300 13.72 6.82 16.44
C PRO A 300 14.07 6.03 17.71
N LYS A 301 15.36 5.91 18.07
CA LYS A 301 15.83 5.23 19.28
C LYS A 301 15.25 5.86 20.56
N GLY A 302 14.11 5.31 20.98
CA GLY A 302 13.47 5.57 22.27
C GLY A 302 13.72 4.45 23.29
N ALA A 303 12.71 4.19 24.12
CA ALA A 303 12.76 3.17 25.18
C ALA A 303 12.50 1.72 24.69
N MET A 304 12.25 1.53 23.39
CA MET A 304 11.88 0.26 22.78
C MET A 304 12.76 0.00 21.55
N ASP A 305 13.14 -1.26 21.34
CA ASP A 305 13.77 -1.73 20.10
C ASP A 305 12.95 -2.86 19.47
N GLY A 306 13.24 -3.19 18.20
CA GLY A 306 12.52 -4.25 17.46
C GLY A 306 12.54 -5.63 18.12
N SER A 307 13.50 -5.94 19.02
CA SER A 307 13.48 -7.20 19.77
C SER A 307 12.44 -7.23 20.89
N MET A 308 11.99 -6.05 21.35
CA MET A 308 10.99 -5.92 22.42
C MET A 308 9.55 -6.02 21.91
N VAL A 309 9.32 -5.97 20.60
CA VAL A 309 7.98 -5.97 19.98
C VAL A 309 7.18 -7.22 20.34
N GLY A 310 7.79 -8.40 20.27
CA GLY A 310 7.15 -9.66 20.66
C GLY A 310 6.70 -9.67 22.12
N HIS A 311 7.54 -9.14 23.03
CA HIS A 311 7.20 -9.02 24.44
C HIS A 311 6.07 -8.01 24.69
N ALA A 312 6.19 -6.81 24.11
CA ALA A 312 5.16 -5.77 24.23
C ALA A 312 3.80 -6.25 23.70
N TYR A 313 3.79 -7.04 22.63
CA TYR A 313 2.56 -7.59 22.06
C TYR A 313 1.90 -8.60 23.00
N ARG A 314 2.68 -9.48 23.65
CA ARG A 314 2.17 -10.39 24.68
C ARG A 314 1.61 -9.65 25.90
N GLU A 315 2.26 -8.56 26.29
CA GLU A 315 1.81 -7.69 27.38
C GLU A 315 0.68 -6.74 26.97
N LYS A 316 0.18 -6.83 25.73
CA LYS A 316 -0.91 -6.00 25.19
C LYS A 316 -0.58 -4.51 25.19
N LYS A 317 0.70 -4.16 25.13
CA LYS A 317 1.21 -2.78 25.04
C LYS A 317 1.12 -2.25 23.61
N PHE A 318 -0.07 -2.32 23.02
CA PHE A 318 -0.32 -1.96 21.62
C PHE A 318 0.01 -0.51 21.31
N ALA A 319 -0.27 0.40 22.24
CA ALA A 319 0.07 1.82 22.07
C ALA A 319 1.59 2.06 22.02
N ASP A 320 2.40 1.25 22.73
CA ASP A 320 3.85 1.41 22.72
C ASP A 320 4.46 0.85 21.43
N ILE A 321 3.93 -0.27 20.93
CA ILE A 321 4.28 -0.79 19.58
C ILE A 321 3.97 0.26 18.52
N ALA A 322 2.79 0.89 18.60
CA ALA A 322 2.39 1.91 17.63
C ALA A 322 3.29 3.15 17.68
N LYS A 323 3.65 3.64 18.87
CA LYS A 323 4.60 4.76 19.00
C LYS A 323 5.96 4.42 18.39
N TYR A 324 6.45 3.21 18.63
CA TYR A 324 7.73 2.75 18.10
C TYR A 324 7.69 2.71 16.56
N ASN A 325 6.71 2.02 15.97
CA ASN A 325 6.57 1.93 14.51
C ASN A 325 6.37 3.32 13.85
N LEU A 326 5.55 4.20 14.45
CA LEU A 326 5.38 5.55 13.94
C LEU A 326 6.68 6.37 13.97
N SER A 327 7.55 6.15 14.96
CA SER A 327 8.84 6.83 15.04
C SER A 327 9.74 6.46 13.86
N ASP A 328 9.71 5.20 13.40
CA ASP A 328 10.45 4.75 12.21
C ASP A 328 9.90 5.37 10.92
N VAL A 329 8.58 5.56 10.80
CA VAL A 329 7.97 6.31 9.68
C VAL A 329 8.36 7.78 9.69
N ILE A 330 8.36 8.43 10.85
CA ILE A 330 8.78 9.83 10.99
C ILE A 330 10.25 9.99 10.55
N ALA A 331 11.12 9.10 11.00
CA ALA A 331 12.53 9.10 10.62
C ALA A 331 12.72 8.81 9.12
N THR A 332 11.97 7.85 8.56
CA THR A 332 11.99 7.52 7.14
C THR A 332 11.50 8.68 6.28
N ARG A 333 10.44 9.40 6.69
CA ARG A 333 9.97 10.62 6.04
C ARG A 333 11.03 11.72 6.06
N ALA A 334 11.62 11.99 7.22
CA ALA A 334 12.66 13.02 7.33
C ALA A 334 13.85 12.71 6.41
N LEU A 335 14.23 11.43 6.32
CA LEU A 335 15.27 10.98 5.40
C LEU A 335 14.84 11.15 3.94
N TYR A 336 13.62 10.75 3.58
CA TYR A 336 13.05 10.97 2.25
C TYR A 336 13.12 12.44 1.84
N GLN A 337 12.64 13.36 2.69
CA GLN A 337 12.66 14.80 2.42
C GLN A 337 14.08 15.33 2.24
N ARG A 338 15.02 14.88 3.09
CA ARG A 338 16.43 15.24 2.97
C ARG A 338 17.04 14.77 1.65
N LEU A 339 16.75 13.54 1.24
CA LEU A 339 17.23 12.98 -0.03
C LEU A 339 16.52 13.59 -1.24
N ASN A 340 15.26 14.03 -1.09
CA ASN A 340 14.50 14.65 -2.17
C ASN A 340 15.17 15.92 -2.69
N SER A 341 15.63 16.75 -1.75
CA SER A 341 16.36 18.00 -2.04
C SER A 341 17.75 17.84 -2.65
N THR A 342 18.27 16.60 -2.76
CA THR A 342 19.68 16.35 -3.10
C THR A 342 19.85 15.34 -4.23
N ILE A 343 19.27 14.15 -4.10
CA ILE A 343 19.48 13.04 -5.03
C ILE A 343 18.21 12.60 -5.75
N LEU A 344 17.03 12.59 -5.09
CA LEU A 344 15.84 11.99 -5.71
C LEU A 344 15.27 12.84 -6.84
N THR A 345 15.48 14.16 -6.82
CA THR A 345 15.11 15.08 -7.90
C THR A 345 15.61 14.62 -9.29
N TYR A 346 16.70 13.86 -9.35
CA TYR A 346 17.29 13.37 -10.60
C TYR A 346 17.10 11.85 -10.84
N LEU A 347 16.42 11.15 -9.92
CA LEU A 347 16.23 9.69 -9.95
C LEU A 347 14.76 9.27 -10.16
N GLN A 348 13.82 10.18 -9.89
CA GLN A 348 12.39 10.03 -10.15
C GLN A 348 12.05 10.61 -11.53
#